data_AF-A0A0A8ES68-F1
#
_entry.id   AF-A0A0A8ES68-F1
#
_cell.length_a   1.000
_cell.length_b   1.000
_cell.length_c   1.000
_cell.angle_alpha   90.00
_cell.angle_beta   90.00
_cell.angle_gamma   90.00
#
_symmetry.space_group_name_H-M   'P 1'
#
loop_
_entity.id
_entity.type
_entity.pdbx_description
1 polymer ?
#
loop_
_entity_poly.entity_id
_entity_poly.type
_entity_poly.pdbx_seq_one_letter_code
_entity_poly.pdbx_strand_id
1 'polypeptide(L)'
;MGDQSDKGQHPANSPTPYAPYAPYRRPGRRPYSVRMTTGGSGIAHGFPHLDTVRAALAALFRRLSHDTVSTFPTSVLPVDVAFDDTEDVHLGAQRIARAVVHQLHLPDARIVITFREMEHAATVELTAGPEYFVELNDRFRRHRKDIGAALAHEVTHVWLHRLDLSFPGTRDNEILTDTAAAYLGAGWLLLDAYREHGPFSQKLGYLTPEEFGYVLAKRADFFDEDPAPWFTSPQAYDAYTAGRARARQDARRPPLAGAGWAARLRYAKDRRAAQDPRRTAGPVAGPGDGYAFEPAAGTGAPLRVSFPCPTCWQRIRVPVRGHLQARCGLCKTLLDCDT
;
A
#
# COMPACT_ATOMS: atom_id res chain seq x y z
N MET A 1 1.35 -33.48 -69.91
CA MET A 1 2.37 -32.54 -69.42
C MET A 1 1.76 -31.16 -69.48
N GLY A 2 1.35 -30.61 -68.33
CA GLY A 2 0.56 -29.38 -68.25
C GLY A 2 -0.23 -29.34 -66.95
N ASP A 3 0.44 -28.78 -65.97
CA ASP A 3 0.05 -28.40 -64.60
C ASP A 3 -1.44 -28.07 -64.37
N GLN A 4 -2.09 -28.75 -63.42
CA GLN A 4 -3.38 -28.38 -62.83
C GLN A 4 -3.18 -28.29 -61.31
N SER A 5 -3.06 -27.05 -60.83
CA SER A 5 -3.11 -26.72 -59.40
C SER A 5 -4.37 -25.91 -59.13
N ASP A 6 -5.26 -26.56 -58.38
CA ASP A 6 -6.56 -26.14 -57.89
C ASP A 6 -6.47 -24.89 -56.99
N LYS A 7 -7.23 -23.85 -57.30
CA LYS A 7 -7.34 -22.62 -56.49
C LYS A 7 -8.61 -22.71 -55.64
N GLY A 8 -8.44 -23.16 -54.40
CA GLY A 8 -9.42 -22.99 -53.33
C GLY A 8 -9.63 -21.51 -52.99
N GLN A 9 -10.89 -21.08 -53.06
CA GLN A 9 -11.35 -19.75 -52.64
C GLN A 9 -11.39 -19.65 -51.10
N HIS A 10 -10.57 -18.76 -50.53
CA HIS A 10 -10.76 -18.21 -49.19
C HIS A 10 -11.40 -16.81 -49.30
N PRO A 11 -12.46 -16.49 -48.54
CA PRO A 11 -12.98 -15.13 -48.50
C PRO A 11 -12.02 -14.21 -47.73
N ALA A 12 -11.67 -13.11 -48.37
CA ALA A 12 -10.86 -12.02 -47.83
C ALA A 12 -11.63 -11.28 -46.72
N ASN A 13 -11.19 -11.44 -45.47
CA ASN A 13 -11.55 -10.53 -44.38
C ASN A 13 -10.74 -9.24 -44.53
N SER A 14 -11.42 -8.19 -44.99
CA SER A 14 -10.91 -6.81 -44.96
C SER A 14 -10.96 -6.29 -43.52
N PRO A 15 -9.88 -5.71 -42.97
CA PRO A 15 -9.92 -5.09 -41.65
C PRO A 15 -10.67 -3.76 -41.73
N THR A 16 -11.79 -3.67 -41.01
CA THR A 16 -12.50 -2.42 -40.74
C THR A 16 -11.58 -1.43 -39.99
N PRO A 17 -11.56 -0.14 -40.39
CA PRO A 17 -10.76 0.87 -39.71
C PRO A 17 -11.31 1.18 -38.32
N TYR A 18 -10.40 1.26 -37.36
CA TYR A 18 -10.65 1.69 -35.97
C TYR A 18 -11.40 3.03 -35.94
N ALA A 19 -12.60 3.03 -35.37
CA ALA A 19 -13.30 4.25 -35.00
C ALA A 19 -12.61 4.90 -33.78
N PRO A 20 -12.42 6.23 -33.76
CA PRO A 20 -11.83 6.92 -32.62
C PRO A 20 -12.78 6.89 -31.42
N TYR A 21 -12.28 6.42 -30.28
CA TYR A 21 -12.99 6.48 -29.00
C TYR A 21 -13.29 7.94 -28.63
N ALA A 22 -14.58 8.26 -28.49
CA ALA A 22 -15.03 9.52 -27.93
C ALA A 22 -14.64 9.58 -26.44
N PRO A 23 -14.10 10.71 -25.93
CA PRO A 23 -13.71 10.83 -24.54
C PRO A 23 -14.96 10.93 -23.65
N TYR A 24 -15.09 9.96 -22.74
CA TYR A 24 -16.09 9.98 -21.68
C TYR A 24 -15.73 11.10 -20.69
N ARG A 25 -16.28 12.31 -20.88
CA ARG A 25 -16.20 13.40 -19.90
C ARG A 25 -16.96 13.00 -18.62
N ARG A 26 -16.24 12.54 -17.60
CA ARG A 26 -16.75 12.50 -16.23
C ARG A 26 -16.77 13.93 -15.65
N PRO A 27 -17.81 14.34 -14.92
CA PRO A 27 -17.86 15.65 -14.27
C PRO A 27 -16.79 15.77 -13.17
N GLY A 28 -16.24 16.98 -13.04
CA GLY A 28 -14.98 17.31 -12.39
C GLY A 28 -14.76 16.71 -10.99
N ARG A 29 -13.72 15.87 -10.89
CA ARG A 29 -13.00 15.67 -9.63
C ARG A 29 -11.99 16.81 -9.48
N ARG A 30 -11.99 17.47 -8.33
CA ARG A 30 -10.98 18.48 -7.98
C ARG A 30 -9.59 17.83 -7.98
N PRO A 31 -8.52 18.58 -8.31
CA PRO A 31 -7.15 18.08 -8.14
C PRO A 31 -6.95 17.62 -6.69
N TYR A 32 -6.25 16.50 -6.53
CA TYR A 32 -5.87 15.97 -5.21
C TYR A 32 -4.78 16.89 -4.66
N SER A 33 -4.90 17.26 -3.40
CA SER A 33 -4.07 18.31 -2.79
C SER A 33 -3.59 17.87 -1.42
N VAL A 34 -2.28 17.71 -1.24
CA VAL A 34 -1.69 17.36 0.06
C VAL A 34 -1.77 18.54 1.01
N ARG A 35 -2.59 18.45 2.06
CA ARG A 35 -2.50 19.40 3.18
C ARG A 35 -1.31 19.04 4.05
N MET A 36 -0.30 19.90 4.05
CA MET A 36 0.72 19.89 5.10
C MET A 36 0.15 20.63 6.31
N THR A 37 0.15 20.02 7.48
CA THR A 37 -0.09 20.75 8.73
C THR A 37 1.20 21.46 9.14
N THR A 38 1.41 22.69 8.68
CA THR A 38 2.40 23.59 9.27
C THR A 38 1.73 24.40 10.38
N GLY A 39 1.97 24.02 11.63
CA GLY A 39 1.61 24.80 12.82
C GLY A 39 0.20 24.58 13.38
N GLY A 40 0.12 24.25 14.68
CA GLY A 40 -1.06 24.45 15.54
C GLY A 40 -1.60 23.20 16.24
N SER A 41 -1.70 22.06 15.57
CA SER A 41 -2.10 20.78 16.18
C SER A 41 -0.93 19.82 16.12
N GLY A 42 -0.50 19.29 17.27
CA GLY A 42 0.61 18.33 17.35
C GLY A 42 0.44 17.15 16.39
N ILE A 43 1.55 16.56 15.97
CA ILE A 43 1.52 15.42 15.07
C ILE A 43 0.86 14.24 15.80
N ALA A 44 -0.06 13.55 15.13
CA ALA A 44 -0.67 12.35 15.67
C ALA A 44 0.33 11.19 15.67
N HIS A 45 0.45 10.50 16.81
CA HIS A 45 1.30 9.33 17.00
C HIS A 45 0.48 8.05 17.22
N GLY A 46 1.16 6.92 17.08
CA GLY A 46 0.58 5.60 17.28
C GLY A 46 -0.12 5.10 16.03
N PHE A 47 -1.19 4.32 16.19
CA PHE A 47 -1.84 3.60 15.08
C PHE A 47 -3.35 3.92 14.92
N PRO A 48 -3.77 5.20 14.90
CA PRO A 48 -5.19 5.58 14.86
C PRO A 48 -5.92 5.23 13.55
N HIS A 49 -5.20 5.03 12.45
CA HIS A 49 -5.72 4.72 11.11
C HIS A 49 -5.43 3.29 10.67
N LEU A 50 -4.95 2.44 11.58
CA LEU A 50 -4.44 1.11 11.24
C LEU A 50 -5.44 0.26 10.47
N ASP A 51 -6.73 0.34 10.78
CA ASP A 51 -7.74 -0.44 10.07
C ASP A 51 -7.92 0.03 8.61
N THR A 52 -7.80 1.34 8.34
CA THR A 52 -7.77 1.88 6.97
C THR A 52 -6.50 1.45 6.23
N VAL A 53 -5.33 1.46 6.89
CA VAL A 53 -4.07 0.95 6.32
C VAL A 53 -4.19 -0.53 5.93
N ARG A 54 -4.78 -1.35 6.81
CA ARG A 54 -5.00 -2.78 6.56
C ARG A 54 -5.97 -3.01 5.41
N ALA A 55 -7.03 -2.20 5.33
CA ALA A 55 -7.95 -2.21 4.21
C ALA A 55 -7.25 -1.82 2.90
N ALA A 56 -6.36 -0.83 2.93
CA ALA A 56 -5.57 -0.38 1.78
C ALA A 56 -4.62 -1.49 1.29
N LEU A 57 -3.91 -2.18 2.18
CA LEU A 57 -3.09 -3.35 1.81
C LEU A 57 -3.93 -4.46 1.15
N ALA A 58 -5.10 -4.77 1.71
CA ALA A 58 -6.00 -5.75 1.12
C ALA A 58 -6.54 -5.31 -0.25
N ALA A 59 -6.83 -4.02 -0.42
CA ALA A 59 -7.28 -3.46 -1.69
C ALA A 59 -6.17 -3.49 -2.76
N LEU A 60 -4.93 -3.16 -2.37
CA LEU A 60 -3.75 -3.18 -3.23
C LEU A 60 -3.50 -4.58 -3.80
N PHE A 61 -3.41 -5.59 -2.93
CA PHE A 61 -3.21 -6.98 -3.37
C PHE A 61 -4.40 -7.50 -4.21
N ARG A 62 -5.64 -7.06 -3.93
CA ARG A 62 -6.80 -7.44 -4.75
C ARG A 62 -6.74 -6.81 -6.14
N ARG A 63 -6.33 -5.55 -6.23
CA ARG A 63 -6.29 -4.83 -7.50
C ARG A 63 -5.14 -5.30 -8.39
N LEU A 64 -3.97 -5.54 -7.80
CA LEU A 64 -2.76 -5.91 -8.51
C LEU A 64 -2.57 -7.41 -8.68
N SER A 65 -3.10 -8.23 -7.77
CA SER A 65 -2.69 -9.62 -7.51
C SER A 65 -1.29 -9.74 -6.89
N HIS A 66 -1.00 -10.93 -6.34
CA HIS A 66 0.33 -11.27 -5.83
C HIS A 66 1.42 -11.06 -6.88
N ASP A 67 1.24 -11.58 -8.09
CA ASP A 67 2.32 -11.62 -9.08
C ASP A 67 2.75 -10.22 -9.52
N THR A 68 1.80 -9.30 -9.68
CA THR A 68 2.11 -7.89 -9.98
C THR A 68 2.77 -7.20 -8.79
N VAL A 69 2.30 -7.42 -7.54
CA VAL A 69 2.97 -6.86 -6.35
C VAL A 69 4.41 -7.37 -6.25
N SER A 70 4.66 -8.64 -6.56
CA SER A 70 5.99 -9.24 -6.58
C SER A 70 6.94 -8.61 -7.61
N THR A 71 6.44 -7.82 -8.56
CA THR A 71 7.28 -7.07 -9.52
C THR A 71 7.93 -5.82 -8.93
N PHE A 72 7.66 -5.46 -7.67
CA PHE A 72 8.30 -4.34 -6.96
C PHE A 72 9.31 -4.84 -5.91
N PRO A 73 10.32 -5.65 -6.28
CA PRO A 73 11.20 -6.32 -5.33
C PRO A 73 12.05 -5.35 -4.54
N THR A 74 12.49 -4.26 -5.16
CA THR A 74 13.38 -3.26 -4.57
C THR A 74 12.65 -1.94 -4.41
N SER A 75 12.99 -1.20 -3.35
CA SER A 75 12.56 0.18 -3.19
C SER A 75 13.39 1.13 -4.07
N VAL A 76 12.92 2.37 -4.24
CA VAL A 76 13.74 3.45 -4.84
C VAL A 76 15.06 3.53 -4.06
N LEU A 77 16.18 3.50 -4.76
CA LEU A 77 17.49 3.48 -4.11
C LEU A 77 17.86 4.87 -3.57
N PRO A 78 18.53 4.97 -2.40
CA PRO A 78 18.99 6.25 -1.87
C PRO A 78 19.84 7.07 -2.84
N VAL A 79 20.66 6.42 -3.67
CA VAL A 79 21.51 7.09 -4.67
C VAL A 79 20.70 7.81 -5.75
N ASP A 80 19.56 7.26 -6.15
CA ASP A 80 18.71 7.83 -7.19
C ASP A 80 17.97 9.08 -6.72
N VAL A 81 17.88 9.26 -5.40
CA VAL A 81 17.13 10.33 -4.74
C VAL A 81 17.95 11.22 -3.82
N ALA A 82 19.25 10.95 -3.70
CA ALA A 82 20.21 11.85 -3.07
C ALA A 82 20.20 13.19 -3.80
N PHE A 83 19.95 14.28 -3.09
CA PHE A 83 19.83 15.61 -3.65
C PHE A 83 20.74 16.57 -2.88
N ASP A 84 21.83 16.98 -3.52
CA ASP A 84 22.79 17.90 -2.94
C ASP A 84 22.45 19.38 -3.24
N ASP A 85 23.09 20.28 -2.50
CA ASP A 85 22.85 21.73 -2.59
C ASP A 85 23.49 22.37 -3.85
N THR A 86 24.37 21.66 -4.55
CA THR A 86 25.06 22.12 -5.76
C THR A 86 24.31 21.77 -7.05
N GLU A 87 23.47 20.73 -7.02
CA GLU A 87 22.60 20.35 -8.13
C GLU A 87 21.54 21.44 -8.39
N ASP A 88 21.19 21.67 -9.66
CA ASP A 88 20.09 22.56 -10.01
C ASP A 88 18.76 21.98 -9.49
N VAL A 89 17.94 22.84 -8.88
CA VAL A 89 16.72 22.39 -8.20
C VAL A 89 15.72 21.73 -9.15
N HIS A 90 15.62 22.21 -10.39
CA HIS A 90 14.70 21.65 -11.38
C HIS A 90 15.24 20.34 -11.95
N LEU A 91 16.54 20.27 -12.26
CA LEU A 91 17.17 19.05 -12.75
C LEU A 91 17.11 17.91 -11.73
N GLY A 92 17.44 18.20 -10.46
CA GLY A 92 17.39 17.20 -9.40
C GLY A 92 15.96 16.74 -9.11
N ALA A 93 14.98 17.66 -9.06
CA ALA A 93 13.58 17.27 -8.91
C ALA A 93 13.10 16.38 -10.07
N GLN A 94 13.50 16.67 -11.32
CA GLN A 94 13.12 15.87 -12.49
C GLN A 94 13.75 14.47 -12.44
N ARG A 95 15.01 14.36 -12.02
CA ARG A 95 15.70 13.08 -11.82
C ARG A 95 14.99 12.22 -10.78
N ILE A 96 14.66 12.80 -9.62
CA ILE A 96 13.92 12.12 -8.56
C ILE A 96 12.54 11.68 -9.03
N ALA A 97 11.80 12.55 -9.73
CA ALA A 97 10.49 12.21 -10.24
C ALA A 97 10.55 11.05 -11.25
N ARG A 98 11.58 11.00 -12.10
CA ARG A 98 11.81 9.87 -13.00
C ARG A 98 12.07 8.57 -12.24
N ALA A 99 12.88 8.61 -11.18
CA ALA A 99 13.12 7.44 -10.34
C ALA A 99 11.81 6.91 -9.70
N VAL A 100 10.95 7.81 -9.21
CA VAL A 100 9.64 7.44 -8.64
C VAL A 100 8.66 6.91 -9.71
N VAL A 101 8.60 7.54 -10.89
CA VAL A 101 7.78 7.09 -12.03
C VAL A 101 8.19 5.69 -12.48
N HIS A 102 9.49 5.44 -12.61
CA HIS A 102 10.04 4.13 -12.92
C HIS A 102 9.71 3.10 -11.84
N GLN A 103 9.88 3.44 -10.56
CA GLN A 103 9.53 2.57 -9.45
C GLN A 103 8.07 2.12 -9.51
N LEU A 104 7.15 3.00 -9.89
CA LEU A 104 5.73 2.71 -9.98
C LEU A 104 5.32 2.05 -11.31
N HIS A 105 6.28 1.71 -12.17
CA HIS A 105 6.07 1.15 -13.51
C HIS A 105 5.09 2.00 -14.36
N LEU A 106 5.08 3.31 -14.13
CA LEU A 106 4.35 4.23 -14.96
C LEU A 106 5.06 4.37 -16.32
N PRO A 107 4.33 4.57 -17.43
CA PRO A 107 4.92 4.85 -18.73
C PRO A 107 5.95 5.97 -18.65
N ASP A 108 7.08 5.79 -19.34
CA ASP A 108 8.07 6.84 -19.50
C ASP A 108 7.45 7.96 -20.34
N ALA A 109 7.08 9.03 -19.65
CA ALA A 109 6.36 10.16 -20.18
C ALA A 109 7.07 11.42 -19.67
N ARG A 110 6.98 12.52 -20.42
CA ARG A 110 7.68 13.74 -20.02
C ARG A 110 7.10 14.26 -18.70
N ILE A 111 7.96 14.41 -17.70
CA ILE A 111 7.61 14.96 -16.39
C ILE A 111 7.96 16.46 -16.40
N VAL A 112 6.98 17.29 -16.11
CA VAL A 112 7.12 18.74 -15.99
C VAL A 112 6.95 19.12 -14.52
N ILE A 113 8.03 19.64 -13.93
CA ILE A 113 8.04 20.08 -12.53
C ILE A 113 8.13 21.60 -12.48
N THR A 114 7.15 22.21 -11.83
CA THR A 114 7.13 23.64 -11.54
C THR A 114 7.18 23.86 -10.03
N PHE A 115 7.71 25.01 -9.61
CA PHE A 115 7.67 25.44 -8.22
C PHE A 115 6.83 26.71 -8.12
N ARG A 116 5.93 26.76 -7.13
CA ARG A 116 5.00 27.88 -6.94
C ARG A 116 4.67 28.04 -5.46
N GLU A 117 4.40 29.27 -5.02
CA GLU A 117 3.80 29.49 -3.70
C GLU A 117 2.38 28.90 -3.64
N MET A 118 2.13 28.03 -2.66
CA MET A 118 0.85 27.36 -2.45
C MET A 118 0.66 26.93 -0.99
N GLU A 119 -0.58 26.64 -0.59
CA GLU A 119 -0.88 26.05 0.74
C GLU A 119 -0.35 24.62 0.85
N HIS A 120 -0.47 23.86 -0.24
CA HIS A 120 -0.16 22.44 -0.29
C HIS A 120 1.33 22.17 -0.50
N ALA A 121 1.77 20.95 -0.19
CA ALA A 121 3.15 20.55 -0.49
C ALA A 121 3.36 20.40 -1.99
N ALA A 122 2.44 19.72 -2.65
CA ALA A 122 2.46 19.54 -4.08
C ALA A 122 1.05 19.27 -4.61
N THR A 123 0.90 19.31 -5.93
CA THR A 123 -0.29 18.84 -6.64
C THR A 123 0.14 18.20 -7.96
N VAL A 124 -0.66 17.25 -8.43
CA VAL A 124 -0.43 16.59 -9.73
C VAL A 124 -1.67 16.60 -10.60
N GLU A 125 -1.47 16.78 -11.90
CA GLU A 125 -2.54 16.60 -12.88
C GLU A 125 -2.75 15.11 -13.20
N LEU A 126 -3.98 14.64 -13.03
CA LEU A 126 -4.34 13.23 -13.24
C LEU A 126 -4.83 12.90 -14.66
N THR A 127 -4.88 13.90 -15.55
CA THR A 127 -5.42 13.72 -16.90
C THR A 127 -4.53 12.77 -17.71
N ALA A 128 -5.13 12.07 -18.67
CA ALA A 128 -4.46 11.08 -19.51
C ALA A 128 -3.64 11.74 -20.64
N GLY A 129 -2.91 12.81 -20.33
CA GLY A 129 -1.94 13.40 -21.25
C GLY A 129 -0.68 12.54 -21.38
N PRO A 130 0.15 12.79 -22.40
CA PRO A 130 1.46 12.15 -22.56
C PRO A 130 2.52 12.69 -21.58
N GLU A 131 2.12 13.54 -20.64
CA GLU A 131 2.99 14.27 -19.73
C GLU A 131 2.46 14.19 -18.30
N TYR A 132 3.36 14.21 -17.33
CA TYR A 132 3.06 14.32 -15.91
C TYR A 132 3.37 15.74 -15.44
N PHE A 133 2.35 16.49 -15.04
CA PHE A 133 2.52 17.84 -14.50
C PHE A 133 2.46 17.78 -12.98
N VAL A 134 3.58 18.14 -12.33
CA VAL A 134 3.68 18.21 -10.87
C VAL A 134 4.05 19.63 -10.48
N GLU A 135 3.21 20.27 -9.67
CA GLU A 135 3.52 21.54 -9.05
C GLU A 135 4.01 21.28 -7.62
N LEU A 136 5.21 21.75 -7.30
CA LEU A 136 5.81 21.69 -5.98
C LEU A 136 5.72 23.06 -5.28
N ASN A 137 5.59 23.05 -3.96
CA ASN A 137 5.67 24.27 -3.17
C ASN A 137 7.06 24.92 -3.28
N ASP A 138 7.10 26.25 -3.43
CA ASP A 138 8.35 27.01 -3.56
C ASP A 138 9.32 26.82 -2.39
N ARG A 139 8.81 26.52 -1.18
CA ARG A 139 9.66 26.20 -0.02
C ARG A 139 10.63 25.05 -0.27
N PHE A 140 10.27 24.09 -1.13
CA PHE A 140 11.13 22.95 -1.44
C PHE A 140 12.41 23.35 -2.16
N ARG A 141 12.48 24.56 -2.73
CA ARG A 141 13.76 25.12 -3.20
C ARG A 141 14.80 25.24 -2.09
N ARG A 142 14.35 25.41 -0.84
CA ARG A 142 15.18 25.50 0.37
C ARG A 142 15.19 24.20 1.18
N HIS A 143 14.29 23.26 0.90
CA HIS A 143 14.13 21.97 1.58
C HIS A 143 14.21 20.81 0.58
N ARG A 144 15.31 20.74 -0.16
CA ARG A 144 15.47 19.84 -1.31
C ARG A 144 15.35 18.37 -0.95
N LYS A 145 15.78 18.00 0.27
CA LYS A 145 15.70 16.63 0.80
C LYS A 145 14.27 16.09 0.91
N ASP A 146 13.28 16.98 0.98
CA ASP A 146 11.88 16.59 1.11
C ASP A 146 11.14 16.49 -0.25
N ILE A 147 11.80 16.88 -1.35
CA ILE A 147 11.22 16.81 -2.70
C ILE A 147 10.87 15.36 -3.06
N GLY A 148 11.73 14.40 -2.70
CA GLY A 148 11.47 12.98 -2.94
C GLY A 148 10.21 12.48 -2.23
N ALA A 149 9.96 12.92 -1.00
CA ALA A 149 8.74 12.57 -0.26
C ALA A 149 7.48 13.15 -0.90
N ALA A 150 7.52 14.43 -1.33
CA ALA A 150 6.40 15.06 -2.03
C ALA A 150 6.12 14.35 -3.36
N LEU A 151 7.15 14.07 -4.16
CA LEU A 151 7.01 13.38 -5.45
C LEU A 151 6.50 11.94 -5.28
N ALA A 152 7.01 11.19 -4.29
CA ALA A 152 6.53 9.85 -3.99
C ALA A 152 5.03 9.82 -3.68
N HIS A 153 4.54 10.81 -2.93
CA HIS A 153 3.11 10.96 -2.66
C HIS A 153 2.31 11.29 -3.94
N GLU A 154 2.67 12.36 -4.63
CA GLU A 154 1.89 12.86 -5.78
C GLU A 154 1.88 11.88 -6.96
N VAL A 155 3.04 11.31 -7.31
CA VAL A 155 3.09 10.35 -8.42
C VAL A 155 2.27 9.09 -8.08
N THR A 156 2.15 8.73 -6.80
CA THR A 156 1.27 7.63 -6.38
C THR A 156 -0.21 7.95 -6.60
N HIS A 157 -0.65 9.21 -6.48
CA HIS A 157 -2.03 9.59 -6.88
C HIS A 157 -2.27 9.34 -8.36
N VAL A 158 -1.32 9.67 -9.23
CA VAL A 158 -1.41 9.37 -10.68
C VAL A 158 -1.52 7.87 -10.92
N TRP A 159 -0.68 7.09 -10.24
CA TRP A 159 -0.68 5.64 -10.36
C TRP A 159 -1.99 5.01 -9.90
N LEU A 160 -2.51 5.41 -8.73
CA LEU A 160 -3.80 4.95 -8.21
C LEU A 160 -4.96 5.33 -9.12
N HIS A 161 -4.94 6.54 -9.68
CA HIS A 161 -5.94 7.00 -10.64
C HIS A 161 -5.95 6.13 -11.90
N ARG A 162 -4.77 5.81 -12.47
CA ARG A 162 -4.67 4.93 -13.65
C ARG A 162 -5.11 3.49 -13.36
N LEU A 163 -4.96 3.04 -12.12
CA LEU A 163 -5.49 1.76 -11.68
C LEU A 163 -6.98 1.79 -11.35
N ASP A 164 -7.64 2.95 -11.38
CA ASP A 164 -9.02 3.10 -10.89
C ASP A 164 -9.20 2.53 -9.47
N LEU A 165 -8.19 2.73 -8.61
CA LEU A 165 -8.21 2.30 -7.21
C LEU A 165 -8.35 3.53 -6.33
N SER A 166 -9.48 3.65 -5.63
CA SER A 166 -9.73 4.75 -4.71
C SER A 166 -10.62 4.31 -3.55
N PHE A 167 -10.49 4.99 -2.42
CA PHE A 167 -11.40 4.85 -1.28
C PHE A 167 -12.44 5.98 -1.27
N PRO A 168 -13.62 5.75 -0.67
CA PRO A 168 -14.60 6.80 -0.49
C PRO A 168 -14.08 7.85 0.52
N GLY A 169 -14.20 9.12 0.15
CA GLY A 169 -13.79 10.24 1.00
C GLY A 169 -12.29 10.55 0.91
N THR A 170 -11.96 11.83 1.09
CA THR A 170 -10.59 12.34 0.90
C THR A 170 -9.61 11.68 1.86
N ARG A 171 -9.88 11.65 3.17
CA ARG A 171 -8.93 11.14 4.18
C ARG A 171 -8.51 9.70 3.93
N ASP A 172 -9.46 8.81 3.71
CA ASP A 172 -9.18 7.39 3.51
C ASP A 172 -8.44 7.16 2.17
N ASN A 173 -8.72 7.98 1.16
CA ASN A 173 -8.01 7.93 -0.11
C ASN A 173 -6.55 8.40 0.03
N GLU A 174 -6.26 9.41 0.85
CA GLU A 174 -4.88 9.82 1.13
C GLU A 174 -4.10 8.75 1.91
N ILE A 175 -4.75 8.09 2.87
CA ILE A 175 -4.18 6.92 3.58
C ILE A 175 -3.85 5.79 2.59
N LEU A 176 -4.73 5.53 1.62
CA LEU A 176 -4.47 4.59 0.53
C LEU A 176 -3.26 5.01 -0.30
N THR A 177 -3.14 6.29 -0.66
CA THR A 177 -1.99 6.84 -1.40
C THR A 177 -0.68 6.61 -0.65
N ASP A 178 -0.60 6.99 0.62
CA ASP A 178 0.62 6.78 1.42
C ASP A 178 0.94 5.31 1.62
N THR A 179 -0.09 4.48 1.86
CA THR A 179 0.09 3.03 2.03
C THR A 179 0.63 2.41 0.74
N ALA A 180 0.09 2.79 -0.43
CA ALA A 180 0.58 2.31 -1.72
C ALA A 180 2.01 2.80 -2.00
N ALA A 181 2.29 4.08 -1.76
CA ALA A 181 3.64 4.64 -1.94
C ALA A 181 4.67 3.87 -1.10
N ALA A 182 4.38 3.65 0.18
CA ALA A 182 5.27 2.91 1.09
C ALA A 182 5.41 1.43 0.70
N TYR A 183 4.32 0.75 0.40
CA TYR A 183 4.38 -0.69 0.12
C TYR A 183 5.03 -1.03 -1.22
N LEU A 184 4.88 -0.15 -2.22
CA LEU A 184 5.47 -0.31 -3.55
C LEU A 184 6.88 0.28 -3.68
N GLY A 185 7.49 0.69 -2.57
CA GLY A 185 8.94 0.98 -2.51
C GLY A 185 9.34 2.45 -2.68
N ALA A 186 8.41 3.40 -2.73
CA ALA A 186 8.74 4.84 -2.77
C ALA A 186 8.58 5.53 -1.41
N GLY A 187 7.81 4.96 -0.48
CA GLY A 187 7.38 5.67 0.73
C GLY A 187 8.34 5.66 1.91
N TRP A 188 9.52 5.03 1.81
CA TRP A 188 10.58 5.24 2.80
C TRP A 188 11.03 6.71 2.83
N LEU A 189 10.93 7.41 1.70
CA LEU A 189 11.15 8.85 1.57
C LEU A 189 10.20 9.68 2.44
N LEU A 190 8.91 9.29 2.49
CA LEU A 190 7.92 9.99 3.30
C LEU A 190 8.24 9.88 4.80
N LEU A 191 8.64 8.68 5.24
CA LEU A 191 9.06 8.49 6.63
C LEU A 191 10.38 9.22 6.92
N ASP A 192 11.35 9.15 5.99
CA ASP A 192 12.64 9.80 6.19
C ASP A 192 12.56 11.34 6.17
N ALA A 193 11.55 11.93 5.54
CA ALA A 193 11.27 13.36 5.56
C ALA A 193 10.56 13.84 6.85
N TYR A 194 10.22 12.92 7.76
CA TYR A 194 9.53 13.25 9.01
C TYR A 194 10.43 14.05 9.97
N ARG A 195 9.97 15.24 10.39
CA ARG A 195 10.67 16.08 11.36
C ARG A 195 9.70 16.62 12.40
N GLU A 196 10.00 16.41 13.67
CA GLU A 196 9.23 16.94 14.79
C GLU A 196 10.13 17.70 15.76
N HIS A 197 10.03 19.02 15.74
CA HIS A 197 10.81 19.92 16.60
C HIS A 197 9.92 21.06 17.11
N GLY A 198 9.05 20.76 18.07
CA GLY A 198 8.15 21.73 18.68
C GLY A 198 7.30 22.47 17.64
N PRO A 199 7.36 23.81 17.54
CA PRO A 199 6.56 24.56 16.57
C PRO A 199 6.96 24.32 15.10
N PHE A 200 8.13 23.74 14.82
CA PHE A 200 8.64 23.48 13.47
C PHE A 200 8.47 22.02 13.04
N SER A 201 7.31 21.47 13.32
CA SER A 201 6.98 20.08 12.99
C SER A 201 6.45 19.97 11.56
N GLN A 202 6.98 19.01 10.81
CA GLN A 202 6.72 18.77 9.39
C GLN A 202 6.42 17.29 9.16
N LYS A 203 5.27 17.03 8.54
CA LYS A 203 4.86 15.71 8.07
C LYS A 203 4.32 15.82 6.64
N LEU A 204 4.76 14.90 5.79
CA LEU A 204 4.20 14.68 4.46
C LEU A 204 3.38 13.39 4.49
N GLY A 205 2.16 13.44 3.97
CA GLY A 205 1.20 12.34 4.08
C GLY A 205 0.29 12.40 5.30
N TYR A 206 -0.66 11.48 5.35
CA TYR A 206 -1.75 11.32 6.30
C TYR A 206 -1.47 10.24 7.34
N LEU A 207 -0.63 9.24 7.05
CA LEU A 207 -0.20 8.25 8.05
C LEU A 207 0.57 8.92 9.20
N THR A 208 0.48 8.36 10.40
CA THR A 208 1.44 8.67 11.47
C THR A 208 2.83 8.11 11.10
N PRO A 209 3.91 8.58 11.74
CA PRO A 209 5.23 7.99 11.54
C PRO A 209 5.23 6.48 11.82
N GLU A 210 4.57 6.04 12.89
CA GLU A 210 4.54 4.63 13.28
C GLU A 210 3.74 3.78 12.28
N GLU A 211 2.69 4.35 11.65
CA GLU A 211 1.94 3.71 10.58
C GLU A 211 2.74 3.58 9.28
N PHE A 212 3.52 4.60 8.90
CA PHE A 212 4.50 4.45 7.82
C PHE A 212 5.49 3.33 8.15
N GLY A 213 6.04 3.34 9.36
CA GLY A 213 6.91 2.27 9.85
C GLY A 213 6.28 0.89 9.78
N TYR A 214 4.98 0.78 10.05
CA TYR A 214 4.23 -0.46 9.96
C TYR A 214 4.13 -0.96 8.52
N VAL A 215 3.78 -0.09 7.57
CA VAL A 215 3.68 -0.46 6.15
C VAL A 215 5.05 -0.86 5.58
N LEU A 216 6.09 -0.10 5.91
CA LEU A 216 7.47 -0.43 5.51
C LEU A 216 7.94 -1.75 6.10
N ALA A 217 7.60 -2.06 7.36
CA ALA A 217 7.92 -3.36 7.94
C ALA A 217 7.17 -4.51 7.26
N LYS A 218 5.90 -4.31 6.87
CA LYS A 218 5.15 -5.31 6.09
C LYS A 218 5.74 -5.53 4.71
N ARG A 219 6.27 -4.47 4.08
CA ARG A 219 7.01 -4.56 2.83
C ARG A 219 8.31 -5.34 3.05
N ALA A 220 9.11 -4.96 4.04
CA ALA A 220 10.36 -5.60 4.39
C ALA A 220 10.19 -7.11 4.61
N ASP A 221 9.16 -7.52 5.36
CA ASP A 221 8.85 -8.93 5.60
C ASP A 221 8.41 -9.67 4.31
N PHE A 222 7.79 -8.99 3.34
CA PHE A 222 7.31 -9.61 2.09
C PHE A 222 8.41 -9.74 1.04
N PHE A 223 9.33 -8.77 0.97
CA PHE A 223 10.39 -8.71 -0.05
C PHE A 223 11.79 -9.04 0.45
N ASP A 224 11.96 -9.26 1.76
CA ASP A 224 13.28 -9.46 2.41
C ASP A 224 14.23 -8.26 2.19
N GLU A 225 13.72 -7.05 2.38
CA GLU A 225 14.44 -5.78 2.18
C GLU A 225 14.34 -4.90 3.44
N ASP A 226 15.47 -4.59 4.10
CA ASP A 226 15.47 -3.72 5.27
C ASP A 226 15.73 -2.25 4.88
N PRO A 227 14.74 -1.33 5.03
CA PRO A 227 14.94 0.09 4.73
C PRO A 227 15.70 0.85 5.82
N ALA A 228 15.94 0.24 7.00
CA ALA A 228 16.58 0.92 8.13
C ALA A 228 17.91 1.62 7.80
N PRO A 229 18.81 1.06 6.98
CA PRO A 229 20.07 1.72 6.62
C PRO A 229 19.92 3.01 5.80
N TRP A 230 18.74 3.27 5.23
CA TRP A 230 18.50 4.43 4.37
C TRP A 230 17.99 5.65 5.14
N PHE A 231 17.51 5.45 6.37
CA PHE A 231 17.00 6.56 7.17
C PHE A 231 18.14 7.47 7.61
N THR A 232 17.99 8.75 7.29
CA THR A 232 18.84 9.85 7.76
C THR A 232 18.28 10.49 9.03
N SER A 233 17.00 10.25 9.34
CA SER A 233 16.32 10.76 10.53
C SER A 233 16.25 9.72 11.66
N PRO A 234 16.72 10.05 12.89
CA PRO A 234 16.50 9.19 14.06
C PRO A 234 15.01 8.93 14.33
N GLN A 235 14.15 9.92 14.08
CA GLN A 235 12.71 9.80 14.27
C GLN A 235 12.09 8.79 13.30
N ALA A 236 12.58 8.74 12.06
CA ALA A 236 12.19 7.73 11.08
C ALA A 236 12.55 6.32 11.55
N TYR A 237 13.76 6.15 12.10
CA TYR A 237 14.23 4.87 12.65
C TYR A 237 13.38 4.39 13.84
N ASP A 238 13.08 5.28 14.79
CA ASP A 238 12.24 4.97 15.95
C ASP A 238 10.82 4.58 15.52
N ALA A 239 10.24 5.35 14.60
CA ALA A 239 8.92 5.07 14.04
C ALA A 239 8.87 3.75 13.26
N TYR A 240 9.90 3.44 12.45
CA TYR A 240 10.05 2.14 11.80
C TYR A 240 10.15 1.01 12.81
N THR A 241 10.91 1.19 13.90
CA THR A 241 11.04 0.20 14.96
C THR A 241 9.69 -0.09 15.65
N ALA A 242 8.92 0.96 15.97
CA ALA A 242 7.58 0.83 16.53
C ALA A 242 6.61 0.14 15.56
N GLY A 243 6.61 0.55 14.30
CA GLY A 243 5.82 -0.05 13.22
C GLY A 243 6.15 -1.53 12.99
N ARG A 244 7.43 -1.89 12.98
CA ARG A 244 7.93 -3.27 12.88
C ARG A 244 7.49 -4.12 14.08
N ALA A 245 7.54 -3.57 15.29
CA ALA A 245 7.01 -4.27 16.46
C ALA A 245 5.52 -4.56 16.30
N ARG A 246 4.73 -3.61 15.78
CA ARG A 246 3.31 -3.80 15.48
C ARG A 246 3.07 -4.83 14.37
N ALA A 247 3.85 -4.78 13.29
CA ALA A 247 3.75 -5.75 12.19
C ALA A 247 4.02 -7.20 12.66
N ARG A 248 5.03 -7.39 13.51
CA ARG A 248 5.35 -8.68 14.15
C ARG A 248 4.25 -9.18 15.07
N GLN A 249 3.55 -8.30 15.77
CA GLN A 249 2.41 -8.71 16.60
C GLN A 249 1.31 -9.36 15.77
N ASP A 250 1.04 -8.88 14.55
CA ASP A 250 0.02 -9.48 13.69
C ASP A 250 0.36 -10.92 13.30
N ALA A 251 1.65 -11.21 13.06
CA ALA A 251 2.15 -12.56 12.78
C ALA A 251 2.15 -13.50 13.99
N ARG A 252 1.88 -12.97 15.20
CA ARG A 252 1.81 -13.71 16.47
C ARG A 252 0.40 -13.78 17.04
N ARG A 253 -0.63 -13.50 16.24
CA ARG A 253 -2.03 -13.63 16.66
C ARG A 253 -2.51 -15.06 16.42
N PRO A 254 -3.26 -15.68 17.34
CA PRO A 254 -3.96 -16.93 17.05
C PRO A 254 -4.83 -16.78 15.79
N PRO A 255 -4.96 -17.82 14.96
CA PRO A 255 -4.45 -19.18 15.15
C PRO A 255 -3.00 -19.39 14.66
N LEU A 256 -2.22 -18.34 14.40
CA LEU A 256 -0.83 -18.51 13.94
C LEU A 256 0.03 -19.20 15.00
N ALA A 257 0.89 -20.12 14.58
CA ALA A 257 1.73 -20.94 15.46
C ALA A 257 2.69 -20.10 16.33
N GLY A 258 3.04 -18.88 15.88
CA GLY A 258 3.85 -17.91 16.61
C GLY A 258 3.13 -17.24 17.80
N ALA A 259 1.87 -17.60 18.09
CA ALA A 259 1.11 -17.01 19.17
C ALA A 259 1.69 -17.32 20.56
N GLY A 260 1.79 -16.28 21.39
CA GLY A 260 2.24 -16.39 22.78
C GLY A 260 1.27 -17.18 23.66
N TRP A 261 1.79 -17.75 24.76
CA TRP A 261 1.04 -18.62 25.67
C TRP A 261 -0.28 -18.03 26.16
N ALA A 262 -0.29 -16.77 26.62
CA ALA A 262 -1.50 -16.13 27.12
C ALA A 262 -2.58 -15.98 26.02
N ALA A 263 -2.18 -15.74 24.77
CA ALA A 263 -3.09 -15.67 23.64
C ALA A 263 -3.63 -17.06 23.27
N ARG A 264 -2.79 -18.10 23.32
CA ARG A 264 -3.19 -19.49 23.12
C ARG A 264 -4.20 -19.98 24.17
N LEU A 265 -4.01 -19.63 25.44
CA LEU A 265 -4.97 -19.97 26.49
C LEU A 265 -6.35 -19.36 26.23
N ARG A 266 -6.40 -18.08 25.83
CA ARG A 266 -7.66 -17.43 25.45
C ARG A 266 -8.28 -18.09 24.22
N TYR A 267 -7.50 -18.32 23.18
CA TYR A 267 -7.94 -19.02 21.98
C TYR A 267 -8.55 -20.41 22.30
N ALA A 268 -7.92 -21.17 23.20
CA ALA A 268 -8.44 -22.46 23.65
C ALA A 268 -9.77 -22.33 24.44
N LYS A 269 -9.92 -21.28 25.26
CA LYS A 269 -11.17 -20.98 25.96
C LYS A 269 -12.28 -20.63 24.97
N ASP A 270 -12.01 -19.77 24.00
CA ASP A 270 -12.97 -19.34 22.98
C ASP A 270 -13.38 -20.51 22.08
N ARG A 271 -12.43 -21.38 21.73
CA ARG A 271 -12.68 -22.63 20.99
C ARG A 271 -13.66 -23.53 21.73
N ARG A 272 -13.44 -23.79 23.03
CA ARG A 272 -14.36 -24.58 23.87
C ARG A 272 -15.75 -23.95 23.93
N ALA A 273 -15.81 -22.63 24.07
CA ALA A 273 -17.07 -21.89 24.11
C ALA A 273 -17.82 -21.88 22.76
N ALA A 274 -17.11 -22.09 21.64
CA ALA A 274 -17.69 -22.23 20.31
C ALA A 274 -18.18 -23.67 20.01
N GLN A 275 -17.69 -24.65 20.77
CA GLN A 275 -18.11 -26.06 20.67
C GLN A 275 -19.33 -26.39 21.55
N ASP A 276 -19.72 -25.49 22.46
CA ASP A 276 -20.85 -25.72 23.37
C ASP A 276 -22.20 -25.76 22.62
N PRO A 277 -22.89 -26.93 22.57
CA PRO A 277 -24.16 -27.07 21.86
C PRO A 277 -25.30 -26.26 22.47
N ARG A 278 -25.16 -25.79 23.72
CA ARG A 278 -26.18 -25.01 24.44
C ARG A 278 -26.17 -23.53 24.08
N ARG A 279 -25.18 -23.08 23.31
CA ARG A 279 -25.04 -21.69 22.91
C ARG A 279 -25.84 -21.42 21.64
N THR A 280 -26.61 -20.34 21.62
CA THR A 280 -27.32 -19.85 20.42
C THR A 280 -26.33 -19.60 19.29
N ALA A 281 -26.71 -20.02 18.07
CA ALA A 281 -25.88 -19.99 16.87
C ALA A 281 -25.41 -18.55 16.56
N GLY A 282 -24.18 -18.23 16.91
CA GLY A 282 -23.53 -16.96 16.62
C GLY A 282 -22.01 -17.12 16.62
N PRO A 283 -21.26 -16.32 15.85
CA PRO A 283 -19.80 -16.38 15.84
C PRO A 283 -19.25 -16.10 17.25
N VAL A 284 -18.32 -16.94 17.71
CA VAL A 284 -17.53 -16.60 18.90
C VAL A 284 -16.33 -15.80 18.42
N ALA A 285 -16.45 -14.47 18.48
CA ALA A 285 -15.37 -13.54 18.17
C ALA A 285 -14.46 -13.36 19.40
N GLY A 286 -13.15 -13.44 19.19
CA GLY A 286 -12.17 -13.01 20.19
C GLY A 286 -12.13 -11.48 20.29
N PRO A 287 -11.61 -10.90 21.40
CA PRO A 287 -11.51 -9.45 21.54
C PRO A 287 -10.62 -8.82 20.44
N GLY A 288 -11.11 -7.76 19.77
CA GLY A 288 -10.35 -6.99 18.77
C GLY A 288 -10.11 -7.72 17.44
N ASP A 289 -11.04 -8.60 17.05
CA ASP A 289 -11.25 -9.26 15.74
C ASP A 289 -10.08 -10.07 15.13
N GLY A 290 -9.17 -10.57 15.98
CA GLY A 290 -8.04 -11.41 15.54
C GLY A 290 -8.43 -12.76 14.95
N TYR A 291 -9.58 -13.33 15.33
CA TYR A 291 -10.16 -14.54 14.74
C TYR A 291 -11.64 -14.67 15.14
N ALA A 292 -12.38 -15.50 14.41
CA ALA A 292 -13.75 -15.89 14.74
C ALA A 292 -13.95 -17.39 14.50
N PHE A 293 -14.56 -18.07 15.47
CA PHE A 293 -15.02 -19.45 15.26
C PHE A 293 -16.39 -19.45 14.59
N GLU A 294 -16.51 -20.29 13.57
CA GLU A 294 -17.72 -20.40 12.76
C GLU A 294 -18.21 -21.86 12.77
N PRO A 295 -19.48 -22.10 13.12
CA PRO A 295 -20.08 -23.42 12.92
C PRO A 295 -20.12 -23.71 11.41
N ALA A 296 -19.68 -24.90 11.02
CA ALA A 296 -19.79 -25.29 9.62
C ALA A 296 -21.25 -25.60 9.28
N ALA A 297 -21.67 -25.26 8.05
CA ALA A 297 -23.03 -25.51 7.60
C ALA A 297 -23.31 -27.03 7.55
N GLY A 298 -24.38 -27.47 8.22
CA GLY A 298 -24.82 -28.86 8.28
C GLY A 298 -24.60 -29.54 9.63
N THR A 299 -25.47 -30.47 9.99
CA THR A 299 -25.36 -31.29 11.21
C THR A 299 -24.09 -32.13 11.16
N GLY A 300 -23.22 -31.99 12.16
CA GLY A 300 -21.96 -32.75 12.27
C GLY A 300 -20.76 -32.16 11.51
N ALA A 301 -20.89 -30.97 10.92
CA ALA A 301 -19.79 -30.36 10.19
C ALA A 301 -18.69 -29.80 11.15
N PRO A 302 -17.39 -29.97 10.82
CA PRO A 302 -16.30 -29.61 11.72
C PRO A 302 -16.16 -28.09 11.89
N LEU A 303 -15.89 -27.64 13.12
CA LEU A 303 -15.69 -26.23 13.47
C LEU A 303 -14.58 -25.60 12.60
N ARG A 304 -14.79 -24.35 12.17
CA ARG A 304 -13.81 -23.58 11.42
C ARG A 304 -13.40 -22.33 12.19
N VAL A 305 -12.20 -21.85 11.92
CA VAL A 305 -11.73 -20.54 12.40
C VAL A 305 -11.41 -19.66 11.20
N SER A 306 -11.89 -18.42 11.24
CA SER A 306 -11.55 -17.39 10.28
C SER A 306 -10.72 -16.28 10.91
N PHE A 307 -9.67 -15.83 10.23
CA PHE A 307 -8.70 -14.85 10.74
C PHE A 307 -8.06 -14.06 9.58
N PRO A 308 -7.57 -12.84 9.80
CA PRO A 308 -6.92 -12.06 8.74
C PRO A 308 -5.51 -12.59 8.44
N CYS A 309 -5.14 -12.66 7.17
CA CYS A 309 -3.76 -12.87 6.74
C CYS A 309 -2.86 -11.75 7.30
N PRO A 310 -1.74 -12.05 7.98
CA PRO A 310 -0.87 -11.02 8.57
C PRO A 310 -0.15 -10.16 7.51
N THR A 311 -0.08 -10.61 6.25
CA THR A 311 0.53 -9.90 5.13
C THR A 311 -0.46 -8.93 4.46
N CYS A 312 -1.61 -9.43 4.00
CA CYS A 312 -2.53 -8.68 3.14
C CYS A 312 -3.93 -8.46 3.73
N TRP A 313 -4.19 -8.91 4.96
CA TRP A 313 -5.46 -8.74 5.67
C TRP A 313 -6.70 -9.41 5.05
N GLN A 314 -6.54 -10.16 3.95
CA GLN A 314 -7.58 -11.09 3.47
C GLN A 314 -7.96 -12.06 4.58
N ARG A 315 -9.26 -12.20 4.86
CA ARG A 315 -9.74 -13.25 5.77
C ARG A 315 -9.51 -14.63 5.17
N ILE A 316 -8.85 -15.48 5.93
CA ILE A 316 -8.60 -16.89 5.65
C ILE A 316 -9.50 -17.70 6.57
N ARG A 317 -9.99 -18.84 6.10
CA ARG A 317 -10.81 -19.77 6.86
C ARG A 317 -10.21 -21.16 6.78
N VAL A 318 -9.99 -21.79 7.94
CA VAL A 318 -9.36 -23.10 8.05
C VAL A 318 -10.14 -24.00 9.01
N PRO A 319 -10.04 -25.34 8.88
CA PRO A 319 -10.62 -26.25 9.87
C PRO A 319 -9.90 -26.16 11.21
N VAL A 320 -10.63 -26.35 12.31
CA VAL A 320 -10.09 -26.46 13.67
C VAL A 320 -9.68 -27.90 13.93
N ARG A 321 -8.39 -28.22 13.78
CA ARG A 321 -7.87 -29.60 13.88
C ARG A 321 -6.41 -29.71 14.37
N GLY A 322 -5.91 -28.71 15.10
CA GLY A 322 -4.51 -28.62 15.50
C GLY A 322 -3.62 -27.97 14.43
N HIS A 323 -2.39 -28.44 14.33
CA HIS A 323 -1.37 -27.85 13.45
C HIS A 323 -1.69 -28.07 11.96
N LEU A 324 -1.57 -27.02 11.16
CA LEU A 324 -1.74 -27.06 9.71
C LEU A 324 -1.05 -25.87 9.03
N GLN A 325 -0.71 -26.03 7.74
CA GLN A 325 -0.30 -24.92 6.89
C GLN A 325 -1.49 -24.39 6.07
N ALA A 326 -1.65 -23.07 6.05
CA ALA A 326 -2.67 -22.37 5.28
C ALA A 326 -2.02 -21.44 4.27
N ARG A 327 -2.41 -21.53 3.01
CA ARG A 327 -1.98 -20.57 1.98
C ARG A 327 -3.02 -19.47 1.82
N CYS A 328 -2.60 -18.21 1.91
CA CYS A 328 -3.50 -17.09 1.62
C CYS A 328 -3.90 -17.12 0.14
N GLY A 329 -5.20 -17.12 -0.16
CA GLY A 329 -5.70 -17.10 -1.53
C GLY A 329 -5.29 -15.83 -2.30
N LEU A 330 -5.09 -14.72 -1.59
CA LEU A 330 -4.80 -13.40 -2.14
C LEU A 330 -3.30 -13.18 -2.35
N CYS A 331 -2.53 -13.02 -1.26
CA CYS A 331 -1.08 -12.74 -1.32
C CYS A 331 -0.19 -13.99 -1.38
N LYS A 332 -0.77 -15.19 -1.46
CA LYS A 332 -0.04 -16.47 -1.55
C LYS A 332 0.87 -16.83 -0.37
N THR A 333 1.02 -15.98 0.64
CA THR A 333 1.77 -16.26 1.87
C THR A 333 1.34 -17.59 2.49
N LEU A 334 2.32 -18.43 2.82
CA LEU A 334 2.13 -19.64 3.61
C LEU A 334 2.17 -19.29 5.10
N LEU A 335 1.15 -19.74 5.83
CA LEU A 335 0.95 -19.44 7.24
C LEU A 335 0.96 -20.74 8.02
N ASP A 336 1.83 -20.81 9.01
CA ASP A 336 1.82 -21.87 10.01
C ASP A 336 0.74 -21.59 11.07
N CYS A 337 -0.21 -22.51 11.20
CA CYS A 337 -1.37 -22.38 12.07
C CYS A 337 -1.43 -23.52 13.08
N ASP A 338 -1.93 -23.22 14.29
CA ASP A 338 -2.18 -24.13 15.39
C ASP A 338 -3.61 -23.89 15.90
N THR A 339 -4.56 -24.68 15.38
CA THR A 339 -6.01 -24.43 15.45
C THR A 339 -6.76 -25.24 16.51
#